data_AF-A0A956CRR3-F1
#
_entry.id   AF-A0A956CRR3-F1
#
_cell.length_a   1.000
_cell.length_b   1.000
_cell.length_c   1.000
_cell.angle_alpha   90.00
_cell.angle_beta   90.00
_cell.angle_gamma   90.00
#
_symmetry.space_group_name_H-M   'P 1'
#
loop_
_entity.id
_entity.type
_entity.pdbx_description
1 polymer ?
#
loop_
_entity_poly.entity_id
_entity_poly.type
_entity_poly.pdbx_seq_one_letter_code
_entity_poly.pdbx_strand_id
1 'polypeptide(L)'
;WQDRRTADFCAELKKKGREPHFRERTGLVLDPYFTGTKVRWILEHVPGVRRRAEAGEIAFGTIDAWLVSRLSAGAAHVTDVSNASRTLLFDITKGAWDDGLLAEMNVPRGVLPEVRSCAEVYA
;
A
#
# COMPACT_ATOMS: atom_id res chain seq x y z
N TRP A 1 9.90 -6.44 5.43
CA TRP A 1 9.72 -5.05 5.90
C TRP A 1 11.05 -4.34 6.18
N GLN A 2 12.11 -5.03 6.63
CA GLN A 2 13.40 -4.43 7.05
C GLN A 2 14.20 -3.66 5.97
N ASP A 3 13.91 -3.88 4.68
CA ASP A 3 14.56 -3.18 3.58
C ASP A 3 14.53 -1.65 3.76
N ARG A 4 15.66 -0.98 3.56
CA ARG A 4 15.83 0.47 3.77
C ARG A 4 15.93 1.28 2.48
N ARG A 5 15.72 0.68 1.30
CA ARG A 5 16.00 1.32 0.00
C ARG A 5 15.20 2.61 -0.26
N THR A 6 14.10 2.79 0.46
CA THR A 6 13.20 3.95 0.32
C THR A 6 13.47 5.05 1.36
N ALA A 7 14.58 4.97 2.10
CA ALA A 7 14.93 5.93 3.15
C ALA A 7 15.03 7.38 2.63
N ASP A 8 15.64 7.58 1.46
CA ASP A 8 15.80 8.92 0.88
C ASP A 8 14.45 9.56 0.52
N PHE A 9 13.52 8.76 -0.03
CA PHE A 9 12.17 9.22 -0.32
C PHE A 9 11.39 9.56 0.96
N CYS A 10 11.52 8.77 2.03
CA CYS A 10 10.95 9.12 3.33
C CYS A 10 11.53 10.45 3.86
N ALA A 11 12.84 10.65 3.73
CA ALA A 11 13.50 11.89 4.15
C ALA A 11 13.04 13.10 3.33
N GLU A 12 12.80 12.92 2.02
CA GLU A 12 12.25 13.95 1.15
C GLU A 12 10.84 14.37 1.58
N LEU A 13 9.94 13.41 1.81
CA LEU A 13 8.58 13.68 2.30
C LEU A 13 8.59 14.39 3.66
N LYS A 14 9.51 14.03 4.55
CA LYS A 14 9.71 14.73 5.84
C LYS A 14 10.16 16.17 5.63
N LYS A 15 11.15 16.41 4.75
CA LYS A 15 11.61 17.76 4.40
C LYS A 15 10.50 18.63 3.81
N LYS A 16 9.56 18.02 3.09
CA LYS A 16 8.34 18.66 2.56
C LYS A 16 7.24 18.87 3.62
N GLY A 17 7.49 18.52 4.89
CA GLY A 17 6.52 18.69 5.97
C GLY A 17 5.32 17.74 5.89
N ARG A 18 5.41 16.62 5.17
CA ARG A 18 4.28 15.69 4.98
C ARG A 18 4.04 14.76 6.16
N GLU A 19 5.01 14.58 7.06
CA GLU A 19 4.91 13.60 8.16
C GLU A 19 3.67 13.76 9.06
N PRO A 20 3.25 14.98 9.46
CA PRO A 20 2.03 15.15 10.25
C PRO A 20 0.77 14.61 9.55
N HIS A 21 0.66 14.80 8.23
CA HIS A 21 -0.47 14.30 7.45
C HIS A 21 -0.51 12.76 7.43
N PHE A 22 0.64 12.11 7.20
CA PHE A 22 0.73 10.64 7.26
C PHE A 22 0.41 10.12 8.66
N ARG A 23 0.89 10.79 9.71
CA ARG A 23 0.64 10.38 11.09
C ARG A 23 -0.82 10.52 11.48
N GLU A 24 -1.48 11.61 11.08
CA GLU A 24 -2.91 11.83 11.32
C GLU A 24 -3.75 10.74 10.64
N ARG A 25 -3.46 10.42 9.38
CA ARG A 25 -4.25 9.44 8.62
C ARG A 25 -3.99 8.00 9.01
N THR A 26 -2.74 7.64 9.29
CA THR A 26 -2.32 6.23 9.39
C THR A 26 -1.88 5.82 10.80
N GLY A 27 -1.61 6.78 11.67
CA GLY A 27 -0.93 6.55 12.95
C GLY A 27 0.57 6.24 12.81
N LEU A 28 1.13 6.25 11.60
CA LEU A 28 2.51 5.85 11.33
C LEU A 28 3.43 7.04 11.10
N VAL A 29 4.72 6.82 11.33
CA VAL A 29 5.79 7.73 10.92
C VAL A 29 6.21 7.45 9.48
N LEU A 30 6.84 8.44 8.83
CA LEU A 30 7.48 8.19 7.54
C LEU A 30 8.78 7.40 7.75
N ASP A 31 8.75 6.10 7.49
CA ASP A 31 9.91 5.22 7.59
C ASP A 31 9.85 4.14 6.49
N PRO A 32 10.99 3.72 5.91
CA PRO A 32 11.01 2.69 4.87
C PRO A 32 10.53 1.32 5.34
N TYR A 33 10.25 1.11 6.64
CA TYR A 33 9.61 -0.08 7.18
C TYR A 33 8.30 -0.44 6.45
N PHE A 34 7.52 0.56 6.04
CA PHE A 34 6.13 0.39 5.57
C PHE A 34 6.00 0.22 4.05
N THR A 35 4.89 -0.41 3.63
CA THR A 35 4.65 -0.92 2.27
C THR A 35 4.59 0.17 1.19
N GLY A 36 3.93 1.30 1.43
CA GLY A 36 3.59 2.29 0.40
C GLY A 36 4.81 2.82 -0.36
N THR A 37 5.89 3.11 0.37
CA THR A 37 7.15 3.58 -0.24
C THR A 37 7.78 2.52 -1.14
N LYS A 38 7.61 1.22 -0.81
CA LYS A 38 8.16 0.10 -1.58
C LYS A 38 7.35 -0.16 -2.84
N VAL A 39 6.03 0.01 -2.78
CA VAL A 39 5.15 -0.03 -3.96
C VAL A 39 5.54 1.08 -4.93
N ARG A 40 5.69 2.32 -4.44
CA ARG A 40 6.20 3.46 -5.21
C ARG A 40 7.55 3.13 -5.87
N TRP A 41 8.50 2.59 -5.11
CA TRP A 41 9.81 2.20 -5.62
C TRP A 41 9.71 1.19 -6.77
N ILE A 42 8.91 0.11 -6.60
CA ILE A 42 8.71 -0.91 -7.64
C ILE A 42 8.13 -0.29 -8.91
N LEU A 43 7.12 0.56 -8.77
CA LEU A 43 6.47 1.20 -9.90
C LEU A 43 7.42 2.13 -10.70
N GLU A 44 8.40 2.72 -10.05
CA GLU A 44 9.38 3.61 -10.70
C GLU A 44 10.60 2.88 -11.27
N HIS A 45 11.00 1.76 -10.66
CA HIS A 45 12.29 1.13 -10.96
C HIS A 45 12.18 -0.16 -11.77
N VAL A 46 11.02 -0.82 -11.77
CA VAL A 46 10.84 -2.07 -12.53
C VAL A 46 10.25 -1.74 -13.91
N PRO A 47 10.99 -1.99 -15.01
CA PRO A 47 10.55 -1.62 -16.35
C PRO A 47 9.16 -2.18 -16.69
N GLY A 48 8.30 -1.31 -17.23
CA GLY A 48 6.95 -1.67 -17.68
C GLY A 48 5.91 -1.86 -16.58
N VAL A 49 6.29 -1.98 -15.31
CA VAL A 49 5.35 -2.25 -14.21
C VAL A 49 4.36 -1.10 -14.01
N ARG A 50 4.81 0.16 -14.13
CA ARG A 50 3.93 1.34 -14.10
C ARG A 50 2.76 1.22 -15.09
N ARG A 51 3.07 1.00 -16.38
CA ARG A 51 2.07 0.90 -17.44
C ARG A 51 1.08 -0.23 -17.16
N ARG A 52 1.58 -1.38 -16.71
CA ARG A 52 0.75 -2.55 -16.37
C ARG A 52 -0.14 -2.29 -15.15
N ALA A 53 0.34 -1.52 -14.17
CA ALA A 53 -0.45 -1.06 -13.02
C ALA A 53 -1.64 -0.20 -13.45
N GLU A 54 -1.38 0.75 -14.36
CA GLU A 54 -2.40 1.65 -14.90
C GLU A 54 -3.39 0.93 -15.82
N ALA A 55 -2.95 -0.13 -16.49
CA ALA A 55 -3.79 -1.01 -17.30
C ALA A 55 -4.57 -2.06 -16.49
N GLY A 56 -4.39 -2.14 -15.16
CA GLY A 56 -5.05 -3.13 -14.31
C GLY A 56 -4.53 -4.57 -14.48
N GLU A 57 -3.33 -4.75 -15.02
CA GLU A 57 -2.73 -6.08 -15.30
C GLU A 57 -1.90 -6.64 -14.14
N ILE A 58 -1.76 -5.90 -13.04
CA ILE A 58 -1.02 -6.32 -11.85
C ILE A 58 -1.81 -5.99 -10.59
N ALA A 59 -1.47 -6.70 -9.52
CA ALA A 59 -1.95 -6.47 -8.18
C ALA A 59 -0.76 -6.28 -7.23
N PHE A 60 -0.92 -5.40 -6.25
CA PHE A 60 -0.05 -5.34 -5.07
C PHE A 60 -0.78 -5.91 -3.86
N GLY A 61 -0.03 -6.41 -2.91
CA GLY A 61 -0.57 -6.92 -1.67
C GLY A 61 0.53 -7.13 -0.65
N THR A 62 0.17 -7.05 0.62
CA THR A 62 0.92 -7.68 1.70
C THR A 62 0.84 -9.21 1.55
N ILE A 63 1.57 -9.95 2.39
CA ILE A 63 1.71 -11.40 2.25
C ILE A 63 0.37 -12.12 2.37
N ASP A 64 -0.53 -11.65 3.23
CA ASP A 64 -1.91 -12.13 3.37
C ASP A 64 -2.68 -12.03 2.05
N ALA A 65 -2.70 -10.85 1.41
CA ALA A 65 -3.40 -10.66 0.14
C ALA A 65 -2.82 -11.51 -1.00
N TRP A 66 -1.51 -11.69 -1.02
CA TRP A 66 -0.87 -12.62 -1.95
C TRP A 66 -1.31 -14.07 -1.69
N LEU A 67 -1.27 -14.54 -0.44
CA LEU A 67 -1.65 -15.90 -0.09
C LEU A 67 -3.11 -16.18 -0.42
N VAL A 68 -4.04 -15.27 -0.08
CA VAL A 68 -5.46 -15.41 -0.41
C VAL A 68 -5.66 -15.50 -1.92
N SER A 69 -5.02 -14.62 -2.69
CA SER A 69 -5.10 -14.66 -4.16
C SER A 69 -4.57 -15.98 -4.74
N ARG A 70 -3.48 -16.53 -4.20
CA ARG A 70 -2.93 -17.81 -4.70
C ARG A 70 -3.78 -19.01 -4.30
N LEU A 71 -4.24 -19.06 -3.05
CA LEU A 71 -5.03 -20.17 -2.53
C LEU A 71 -6.45 -20.20 -3.13
N SER A 72 -6.98 -19.05 -3.51
CA SER A 72 -8.28 -18.91 -4.21
C SER A 72 -8.17 -18.96 -5.74
N ALA A 73 -6.99 -19.27 -6.30
CA ALA A 73 -6.73 -19.25 -7.75
C ALA A 73 -7.13 -17.93 -8.44
N GLY A 74 -6.97 -16.80 -7.74
CA GLY A 74 -7.28 -15.46 -8.22
C GLY A 74 -8.72 -15.00 -7.97
N ALA A 75 -9.57 -15.83 -7.35
CA ALA A 75 -10.96 -15.45 -7.08
C ALA A 75 -11.10 -14.31 -6.05
N ALA A 76 -10.14 -14.17 -5.14
CA ALA A 76 -10.13 -13.09 -4.14
C ALA A 76 -8.77 -12.38 -4.05
N HIS A 77 -8.80 -11.05 -4.11
CA HIS A 77 -7.65 -10.18 -3.84
C HIS A 77 -8.02 -9.22 -2.69
N VAL A 78 -7.85 -9.72 -1.47
CA VAL A 78 -8.33 -9.05 -0.24
C VAL A 78 -7.24 -8.98 0.81
N THR A 79 -7.32 -8.00 1.70
CA THR A 79 -6.50 -7.86 2.92
C THR A 79 -7.41 -7.48 4.08
N ASP A 80 -6.98 -7.70 5.32
CA ASP A 80 -7.74 -7.23 6.48
C ASP A 80 -7.30 -5.83 6.92
N VAL A 81 -8.13 -5.19 7.76
CA VAL A 81 -7.84 -3.85 8.31
C VAL A 81 -6.50 -3.78 9.06
N SER A 82 -6.06 -4.87 9.72
CA SER A 82 -4.81 -4.86 10.46
C SER A 82 -3.61 -4.82 9.51
N ASN A 83 -3.59 -5.62 8.44
CA ASN A 83 -2.54 -5.56 7.42
C ASN A 83 -2.60 -4.26 6.60
N ALA A 84 -3.79 -3.81 6.21
CA ALA A 84 -3.98 -2.54 5.51
C ALA A 84 -3.42 -1.35 6.31
N SER A 85 -3.62 -1.33 7.63
CA SER A 85 -3.10 -0.27 8.52
C SER A 85 -1.57 -0.15 8.53
N ARG A 86 -0.82 -1.16 8.04
CA ARG A 86 0.66 -1.15 8.01
C ARG A 86 1.24 -0.64 6.70
N THR A 87 0.40 -0.16 5.80
CA THR A 87 0.81 0.16 4.43
C THR A 87 1.28 1.60 4.21
N LEU A 88 1.03 2.53 5.13
CA LEU A 88 1.07 4.00 4.88
C LEU A 88 0.05 4.51 3.85
N LEU A 89 -0.88 3.67 3.34
CA LEU A 89 -1.84 4.04 2.30
C LEU A 89 -3.30 4.02 2.80
N PHE A 90 -3.52 3.60 4.04
CA PHE A 90 -4.84 3.35 4.62
C PHE A 90 -5.16 4.36 5.72
N ASP A 91 -6.30 5.03 5.62
CA ASP A 91 -6.83 5.91 6.66
C ASP A 91 -7.50 5.05 7.74
N ILE A 92 -6.89 5.01 8.93
CA ILE A 92 -7.36 4.19 10.06
C ILE A 92 -8.62 4.75 10.72
N THR A 93 -8.96 6.01 10.47
CA THR A 93 -10.18 6.63 10.99
C THR A 93 -11.36 6.33 10.09
N LYS A 94 -11.15 6.37 8.76
CA LYS A 94 -12.20 6.05 7.77
C LYS A 94 -12.33 4.56 7.49
N GLY A 95 -11.30 3.77 7.76
CA GLY A 95 -11.27 2.35 7.43
C GLY A 95 -11.17 2.07 5.93
N ALA A 96 -10.48 2.94 5.17
CA ALA A 96 -10.36 2.80 3.72
C ALA A 96 -9.01 3.29 3.19
N TRP A 97 -8.64 2.87 1.97
CA TRP A 97 -7.52 3.47 1.24
C TRP A 97 -7.74 4.97 1.05
N ASP A 98 -6.74 5.79 1.41
CA ASP A 98 -6.83 7.26 1.35
C ASP A 98 -6.24 7.78 0.05
N ASP A 99 -7.07 8.43 -0.78
CA ASP A 99 -6.65 8.91 -2.10
C ASP A 99 -5.56 10.01 -2.02
N GLY A 100 -5.47 10.76 -0.92
CA GLY A 100 -4.41 11.73 -0.70
C GLY A 100 -3.06 11.06 -0.45
N LEU A 101 -3.03 10.03 0.39
CA LEU A 101 -1.83 9.21 0.62
C LEU A 101 -1.40 8.47 -0.66
N LEU A 102 -2.36 7.95 -1.42
CA LEU A 102 -2.11 7.31 -2.72
C LEU A 102 -1.50 8.29 -3.73
N ALA A 103 -2.00 9.52 -3.79
CA ALA A 103 -1.47 10.56 -4.67
C ALA A 103 -0.03 10.95 -4.27
N GLU A 104 0.25 11.18 -2.99
CA GLU A 104 1.60 11.50 -2.49
C GLU A 104 2.61 10.37 -2.77
N MET A 105 2.14 9.11 -2.76
CA MET A 105 2.96 7.92 -3.06
C MET A 105 2.95 7.53 -4.54
N ASN A 106 2.17 8.23 -5.38
CA ASN A 106 1.94 7.90 -6.79
C ASN A 106 1.54 6.41 -7.02
N VAL A 107 0.65 5.89 -6.17
CA VAL A 107 0.15 4.51 -6.23
C VAL A 107 -1.25 4.51 -6.83
N PRO A 108 -1.50 3.79 -7.94
CA PRO A 108 -2.84 3.70 -8.50
C PRO A 108 -3.74 2.93 -7.55
N ARG A 109 -5.01 3.33 -7.41
CA ARG A 109 -5.94 2.65 -6.49
C ARG A 109 -6.27 1.22 -6.94
N GLY A 110 -6.39 1.02 -8.25
CA GLY A 110 -6.85 -0.25 -8.85
C GLY A 110 -5.92 -1.45 -8.66
N VAL A 111 -4.69 -1.24 -8.16
CA VAL A 111 -3.76 -2.34 -7.87
C VAL A 111 -3.83 -2.82 -6.42
N LEU A 112 -4.59 -2.14 -5.55
CA LEU A 112 -4.67 -2.48 -4.13
C LEU A 112 -5.76 -3.51 -3.86
N PRO A 113 -5.58 -4.40 -2.87
CA PRO A 113 -6.61 -5.36 -2.50
C PRO A 113 -7.81 -4.65 -1.89
N GLU A 114 -8.96 -5.30 -1.94
CA GLU A 114 -10.11 -4.87 -1.15
C GLU A 114 -9.85 -5.12 0.34
N VAL A 115 -10.24 -4.17 1.20
CA VAL A 115 -10.08 -4.31 2.65
C VAL A 115 -11.34 -4.93 3.25
N ARG A 116 -11.17 -6.04 3.97
CA ARG A 116 -12.24 -6.81 4.64
C ARG A 116 -12.02 -6.85 6.15
N SER A 117 -13.00 -7.38 6.88
CA SER A 117 -12.86 -7.59 8.32
C SER A 117 -11.87 -8.73 8.62
N CYS A 118 -11.32 -8.77 9.84
CA CYS A 118 -10.38 -9.82 10.24
C CYS A 118 -11.03 -11.21 10.36
N ALA A 119 -12.37 -11.30 10.40
CA ALA A 119 -13.12 -12.52 10.65
C ALA A 119 -14.40 -12.55 9.80
N GLU A 120 -14.26 -12.96 8.55
CA GLU A 120 -15.32 -13.02 7.54
C GLU A 120 -14.99 -14.11 6.52
N VAL A 121 -16.01 -14.62 5.83
CA VAL A 121 -15.83 -15.54 4.69
C VAL A 121 -15.91 -14.70 3.41
N TYR A 122 -14.80 -14.62 2.67
CA TYR A 122 -14.66 -13.78 1.47
C TYR A 122 -14.33 -14.57 0.19
N ALA A 123 -14.12 -15.88 0.27
CA ALA A 123 -13.90 -16.79 -0.87
C ALA A 123 -14.34 -18.22 -0.53
#